data_AF-A0A6I1QXM1-F1
#
_entry.id   AF-A0A6I1QXM1-F1
#
_cell.length_a   1.000
_cell.length_b   1.000
_cell.length_c   1.000
_cell.angle_alpha   90.00
_cell.angle_beta   90.00
_cell.angle_gamma   90.00
#
_symmetry.space_group_name_H-M   'P 1'
#
loop_
_entity.id
_entity.type
_entity.pdbx_description
1 polymer ?
#
loop_
_entity_poly.entity_id
_entity_poly.type
_entity_poly.pdbx_seq_one_letter_code
_entity_poly.pdbx_strand_id
1 'polypeptide(L)'
;MPPDKQLDRAHHFVVANNRFVESLEIDPNYAPCWRAWAMSLYEQERYSEAWVKAQRAQDLKAEPFPAGFLKNLGDKLPEPR
;
A
#
# COMPACT_ATOMS: atom_id res chain seq x y z
N MET A 1 13.08 5.34 -18.65
CA MET A 1 13.62 3.99 -18.38
C MET A 1 13.33 3.10 -19.58
N PRO A 2 14.21 2.14 -19.94
CA PRO A 2 13.94 1.21 -21.04
C PRO A 2 12.69 0.35 -20.74
N PRO A 3 11.92 -0.07 -21.77
CA PRO A 3 10.67 -0.83 -21.61
C PRO A 3 10.82 -2.11 -20.78
N ASP A 4 11.98 -2.77 -20.89
CA ASP A 4 12.24 -4.05 -20.20
C ASP A 4 12.16 -3.93 -18.67
N LYS A 5 12.60 -2.79 -18.11
CA LYS A 5 12.58 -2.54 -16.66
C LYS A 5 11.18 -2.24 -16.11
N GLN A 6 10.23 -1.82 -16.96
CA GLN A 6 8.84 -1.61 -16.53
C GLN A 6 8.10 -2.93 -16.30
N LEU A 7 8.41 -3.95 -17.11
CA LEU A 7 7.83 -5.29 -16.99
C LEU A 7 8.28 -5.96 -15.69
N ASP A 8 9.55 -5.81 -15.32
CA ASP A 8 10.09 -6.33 -14.05
C ASP A 8 9.38 -5.70 -12.85
N ARG A 9 9.21 -4.37 -12.86
CA ARG A 9 8.54 -3.65 -11.76
C ARG A 9 7.09 -4.09 -11.60
N ALA A 10 6.35 -4.23 -12.70
CA ALA A 10 4.97 -4.70 -12.68
C ALA A 10 4.88 -6.13 -12.12
N HIS A 11 5.79 -7.02 -12.53
CA HIS A 11 5.87 -8.37 -11.99
C HIS A 11 6.12 -8.36 -10.46
N HIS A 12 7.07 -7.56 -9.99
CA HIS A 12 7.35 -7.43 -8.56
C HIS A 12 6.16 -6.91 -7.76
N PHE A 13 5.39 -5.97 -8.32
CA PHE A 13 4.17 -5.48 -7.68
C PHE A 13 3.07 -6.54 -7.57
N VAL A 14 2.87 -7.34 -8.61
CA VAL A 14 1.93 -8.46 -8.57
C VAL A 14 2.33 -9.45 -7.47
N VAL A 15 3.61 -9.83 -7.43
CA VAL A 15 4.13 -10.72 -6.39
C VAL A 15 3.95 -10.10 -4.99
N ALA A 16 4.27 -8.82 -4.80
CA ALA A 16 4.10 -8.15 -3.53
C ALA A 16 2.64 -8.13 -3.07
N ASN A 17 1.70 -7.81 -3.96
CA ASN A 17 0.27 -7.82 -3.65
C ASN A 17 -0.21 -9.22 -3.20
N ASN A 18 0.22 -10.27 -3.89
CA ASN A 18 -0.13 -11.66 -3.51
C ASN A 18 0.44 -12.02 -2.13
N ARG A 19 1.68 -11.61 -1.83
CA ARG A 19 2.29 -11.84 -0.50
C ARG A 19 1.55 -11.11 0.62
N PHE A 20 1.04 -9.90 0.37
CA PHE A 20 0.21 -9.20 1.34
C PHE A 20 -1.13 -9.91 1.57
N VAL A 21 -1.75 -10.46 0.53
CA VAL A 21 -2.97 -11.28 0.67
C VAL A 21 -2.69 -12.52 1.51
N GLU A 22 -1.68 -13.30 1.17
CA GLU A 22 -1.27 -14.50 1.93
C GLU A 22 -1.00 -14.17 3.41
N SER A 23 -0.30 -13.06 3.69
CA SER A 23 -0.03 -12.63 5.06
C SER A 23 -1.31 -12.32 5.84
N LEU A 24 -2.33 -11.76 5.18
CA LEU A 24 -3.60 -11.38 5.80
C LEU A 24 -4.60 -12.54 5.89
N GLU A 25 -4.42 -13.59 5.08
CA GLU A 25 -5.10 -14.87 5.28
C GLU A 25 -4.64 -15.56 6.57
N ILE A 26 -3.36 -15.40 6.95
CA ILE A 26 -2.80 -15.94 8.19
C ILE A 26 -3.22 -15.08 9.39
N ASP A 27 -3.00 -13.76 9.32
CA ASP A 27 -3.45 -12.82 10.36
C ASP A 27 -4.08 -11.56 9.73
N PRO A 28 -5.42 -11.47 9.69
CA PRO A 28 -6.11 -10.33 9.09
C PRO A 28 -5.95 -9.03 9.90
N ASN A 29 -5.46 -9.12 11.14
CA ASN A 29 -5.23 -7.99 12.03
C ASN A 29 -3.74 -7.61 12.11
N TYR A 30 -2.89 -8.17 11.25
CA TYR A 30 -1.48 -7.83 11.20
C TYR A 30 -1.26 -6.40 10.67
N ALA A 31 -1.33 -5.44 11.58
CA ALA A 31 -1.28 -4.00 11.30
C ALA A 31 -0.06 -3.55 10.45
N PRO A 32 1.16 -4.08 10.67
CA PRO A 32 2.32 -3.76 9.83
C PRO A 32 2.14 -4.15 8.35
N CYS A 33 1.42 -5.24 8.06
CA CYS A 33 1.16 -5.66 6.69
C CYS A 33 0.25 -4.66 5.96
N TRP A 34 -0.85 -4.23 6.59
CA TRP A 34 -1.73 -3.19 6.03
C TRP A 34 -0.97 -1.89 5.72
N ARG A 35 -0.08 -1.48 6.63
CA ARG A 35 0.78 -0.31 6.45
C ARG A 35 1.73 -0.48 5.27
N ALA A 36 2.45 -1.60 5.20
CA ALA A 36 3.40 -1.88 4.13
C ALA A 36 2.69 -1.95 2.76
N TRP A 37 1.51 -2.56 2.73
CA TRP A 37 0.71 -2.67 1.52
C TRP A 37 0.24 -1.30 1.02
N ALA A 38 -0.21 -0.41 1.91
CA ALA A 38 -0.60 0.95 1.55
C ALA A 38 0.56 1.71 0.86
N MET A 39 1.78 1.62 1.41
CA MET A 39 2.96 2.25 0.81
C MET A 39 3.32 1.61 -0.54
N SER A 40 3.23 0.28 -0.66
CA SER A 40 3.46 -0.41 -1.93
C SER A 40 2.44 -0.01 -3.00
N LEU A 41 1.18 0.18 -2.63
CA LEU A 41 0.12 0.62 -3.55
C LEU A 41 0.29 2.08 -3.99
N TYR A 42 0.81 2.94 -3.10
CA TYR A 42 1.19 4.30 -3.47
C TYR A 42 2.28 4.31 -4.56
N GLU A 43 3.29 3.45 -4.44
CA GLU A 43 4.35 3.28 -5.45
C GLU A 43 3.84 2.68 -6.78
N GLN A 44 2.72 1.95 -6.72
CA GLN A 44 1.97 1.44 -7.88
C GLN A 44 1.03 2.49 -8.48
N GLU A 45 0.97 3.70 -7.92
CA GLU A 45 0.02 4.76 -8.28
C GLU A 45 -1.47 4.37 -8.08
N ARG A 46 -1.72 3.33 -7.27
CA ARG A 46 -3.06 2.82 -6.91
C ARG A 46 -3.55 3.53 -5.65
N TYR A 47 -3.74 4.85 -5.75
CA TYR A 47 -4.00 5.71 -4.59
C TYR A 47 -5.31 5.41 -3.86
N SER A 48 -6.37 5.02 -4.57
CA SER A 48 -7.66 4.66 -3.95
C SER A 48 -7.52 3.45 -3.03
N GLU A 49 -6.78 2.44 -3.47
CA GLU A 49 -6.53 1.24 -2.66
C GLU A 49 -5.53 1.53 -1.55
N ALA A 50 -4.52 2.38 -1.81
CA ALA A 50 -3.59 2.84 -0.78
C ALA A 50 -4.33 3.49 0.40
N TRP A 51 -5.36 4.31 0.14
CA TRP A 51 -6.22 4.88 1.19
C TRP A 51 -6.92 3.80 2.02
N VAL A 52 -7.56 2.83 1.37
CA VAL A 52 -8.26 1.75 2.07
C VAL A 52 -7.32 0.96 2.97
N LYS A 53 -6.11 0.63 2.48
CA LYS A 53 -5.12 -0.08 3.30
C LYS A 53 -4.54 0.81 4.41
N ALA A 54 -4.35 2.11 4.14
CA ALA A 54 -3.86 3.06 5.13
C ALA A 54 -4.84 3.23 6.30
N GLN A 55 -6.13 3.37 6.00
CA GLN A 55 -7.18 3.43 7.01
C GLN A 55 -7.19 2.16 7.86
N ARG A 56 -7.15 0.99 7.22
CA ARG A 56 -7.12 -0.29 7.93
C ARG A 56 -5.91 -0.42 8.85
N ALA A 57 -4.74 0.07 8.43
CA ALA A 57 -3.55 0.10 9.26
C ALA A 57 -3.73 1.02 10.48
N GLN A 58 -4.35 2.18 10.32
CA GLN A 58 -4.64 3.11 11.42
C GLN A 58 -5.68 2.54 12.39
N ASP A 59 -6.74 1.91 11.90
CA ASP A 59 -7.77 1.26 12.72
C ASP A 59 -7.17 0.16 13.62
N LEU A 60 -6.19 -0.57 13.08
CA LEU A 60 -5.44 -1.62 13.79
C LEU A 60 -4.27 -1.06 14.63
N LYS A 61 -4.12 0.26 14.73
CA LYS A 61 -3.07 0.93 15.49
C LYS A 61 -1.66 0.52 15.05
N ALA A 62 -1.45 0.36 13.74
CA ALA A 62 -0.12 0.18 13.17
C ALA A 62 0.80 1.35 13.57
N GLU A 63 2.11 1.13 13.43
CA GLU A 63 3.05 2.23 13.55
C GLU A 63 2.68 3.39 12.59
N PRO A 64 2.97 4.65 12.94
CA PRO A 64 2.63 5.82 12.13
C PRO A 64 3.37 5.83 10.79
N PHE A 65 2.64 6.06 9.69
CA PHE A 65 3.22 6.21 8.36
C PHE A 65 4.41 7.19 8.32
N PRO A 66 5.32 7.05 7.34
CA PRO A 66 6.41 8.01 7.17
C PRO A 66 5.86 9.44 7.09
N ALA A 67 6.63 10.39 7.62
CA ALA A 67 6.22 11.79 7.64
C ALA A 67 5.84 12.25 6.22
N GLY A 68 4.66 12.86 6.10
CA GLY A 68 4.14 13.34 4.82
C GLY A 68 3.53 12.27 3.91
N PHE A 69 3.55 10.97 4.25
CA PHE A 69 2.92 9.94 3.39
C PHE A 69 1.43 10.20 3.15
N LEU A 70 0.65 10.40 4.22
CA LEU A 70 -0.79 10.67 4.10
C LEU A 70 -1.08 12.00 3.40
N LYS A 71 -0.20 12.99 3.60
CA LYS A 71 -0.28 14.27 2.89
C LYS A 71 -0.06 14.06 1.40
N ASN A 72 1.02 13.39 1.01
CA ASN A 72 1.35 13.10 -0.38
C ASN A 72 0.26 12.25 -1.05
N LEU A 73 -0.30 11.27 -0.32
CA LEU A 73 -1.42 10.47 -0.80
C LEU A 73 -2.66 11.36 -1.01
N GLY A 74 -2.97 12.26 -0.08
CA GLY A 74 -4.03 13.28 -0.22
C GLY A 74 -3.82 14.25 -1.38
N ASP A 75 -2.58 14.67 -1.63
CA ASP A 75 -2.21 15.52 -2.77
C ASP A 75 -2.43 14.81 -4.12
N LYS A 76 -2.34 13.47 -4.15
CA LYS A 76 -2.59 12.65 -5.35
C LYS A 76 -4.06 12.28 -5.51
N LEU A 77 -4.71 11.93 -4.41
CA LEU A 77 -6.11 11.57 -4.35
C LEU A 77 -6.63 11.99 -2.96
N PRO A 78 -7.59 12.92 -2.86
CA PRO A 78 -8.20 13.24 -1.59
C PRO A 78 -8.78 12.00 -0.91
N GLU A 79 -8.78 11.99 0.42
CA GLU A 79 -9.36 10.91 1.20
C GLU A 79 -10.82 10.64 0.76
N PRO A 80 -11.19 9.37 0.49
CA PRO A 80 -12.57 9.05 0.16
C PRO A 80 -13.49 9.43 1.32
N ARG A 81 -14.49 10.26 1.04
CA ARG A 81 -15.52 10.69 2.02
C ARG A 81 -16.48 9.57 2.39
#